data_AF-A0A1I3TD36-F1
#
_entry.id   AF-A0A1I3TD36-F1
#
_cell.length_a   1.000
_cell.length_b   1.000
_cell.length_c   1.000
_cell.angle_alpha   90.00
_cell.angle_beta   90.00
_cell.angle_gamma   90.00
#
_symmetry.space_group_name_H-M   'P 1'
#
loop_
_entity.id
_entity.type
_entity.pdbx_description
1 polymer ?
#
loop_
_entity_poly.entity_id
_entity_poly.type
_entity_poly.pdbx_seq_one_letter_code
_entity_poly.pdbx_strand_id
1 'polypeptide(L)'
;MNYKKTVSFLIKLIAFVAVFFITKFIFNEYKAYNLPYGKKANEIRTSANIPTIKSFMYSKNVNKKLLGNQWVSIRKEPKKGEVLHIWKLAIPEDESGTLREEKDAFRKTEENGKTFQLNLKSIVENDIITKQDAILFEVPSSNDNRKEIRGTELQTLISEWKILELK
;
A
#
# COMPACT_ATOMS: atom_id res chain seq x y z
N MET A 1 -50.19 1.46 8.41
CA MET A 1 -48.84 0.95 8.08
C MET A 1 -48.21 0.39 9.34
N ASN A 2 -47.79 -0.88 9.36
CA ASN A 2 -47.40 -1.58 10.58
C ASN A 2 -45.94 -1.26 10.93
N TYR A 3 -45.70 -0.10 11.56
CA TYR A 3 -44.38 0.50 11.80
C TYR A 3 -43.33 -0.48 12.33
N LYS A 4 -43.72 -1.38 13.26
CA LYS A 4 -42.84 -2.43 13.80
C LYS A 4 -42.30 -3.38 12.73
N LYS A 5 -43.13 -3.77 11.74
CA LYS A 5 -42.71 -4.63 10.62
C LYS A 5 -41.75 -3.90 9.69
N THR A 6 -42.00 -2.63 9.41
CA THR A 6 -41.13 -1.79 8.57
C THR A 6 -39.76 -1.58 9.21
N VAL A 7 -39.71 -1.26 10.51
CA VAL A 7 -38.45 -1.09 11.26
C VAL A 7 -37.67 -2.40 11.34
N SER A 8 -38.33 -3.54 11.62
CA SER A 8 -37.67 -4.85 11.65
C SER A 8 -37.07 -5.23 10.29
N PHE A 9 -37.78 -4.95 9.20
CA PHE A 9 -37.27 -5.17 7.83
C PHE A 9 -36.03 -4.32 7.55
N LEU A 10 -36.06 -3.02 7.90
CA LEU A 10 -34.92 -2.11 7.72
C LEU A 10 -33.69 -2.56 8.50
N ILE A 11 -33.85 -2.98 9.77
CA ILE A 11 -32.74 -3.49 10.59
C ILE A 11 -32.13 -4.74 9.95
N LYS A 12 -32.96 -5.69 9.49
CA LYS A 12 -32.48 -6.89 8.79
C LYS A 12 -31.75 -6.55 7.51
N LEU A 13 -32.23 -5.57 6.75
CA LEU A 13 -31.57 -5.11 5.53
C LEU A 13 -30.20 -4.49 5.83
N ILE A 14 -30.11 -3.61 6.83
CA ILE A 14 -28.83 -3.01 7.26
C ILE A 14 -27.86 -4.09 7.72
N ALA A 15 -28.32 -5.05 8.52
CA ALA A 15 -27.50 -6.15 9.00
C ALA A 15 -26.99 -7.02 7.82
N PHE A 16 -27.86 -7.35 6.86
CA PHE A 16 -27.47 -8.11 5.67
C PHE A 16 -26.43 -7.37 4.83
N VAL A 17 -26.64 -6.07 4.59
CA VAL A 17 -25.68 -5.23 3.87
C VAL A 17 -24.33 -5.17 4.60
N ALA A 18 -24.33 -5.01 5.92
CA ALA A 18 -23.11 -5.01 6.72
C ALA A 18 -22.35 -6.35 6.62
N VAL A 19 -23.05 -7.47 6.76
CA VAL A 19 -22.47 -8.82 6.62
C VAL A 19 -21.86 -9.03 5.23
N PHE A 20 -22.55 -8.57 4.18
CA PHE A 20 -22.05 -8.66 2.81
C PHE A 20 -20.71 -7.91 2.65
N PHE A 21 -20.62 -6.67 3.16
CA PHE A 21 -19.38 -5.89 3.08
C PHE A 21 -18.24 -6.50 3.89
N ILE A 22 -18.51 -7.00 5.10
CA ILE A 22 -17.51 -7.69 5.94
C ILE A 22 -17.00 -8.95 5.24
N THR A 23 -17.90 -9.77 4.69
CA THR A 23 -17.52 -11.01 4.01
C THR A 23 -16.66 -10.73 2.77
N LYS A 24 -17.04 -9.72 1.98
CA LYS A 24 -16.25 -9.28 0.81
C LYS A 24 -14.86 -8.77 1.21
N PHE A 25 -14.76 -8.02 2.32
CA PHE A 25 -13.50 -7.55 2.86
C PHE A 25 -12.60 -8.72 3.26
N ILE A 26 -13.09 -9.66 4.07
CA ILE A 26 -12.34 -10.85 4.52
C ILE A 26 -11.85 -11.66 3.32
N PHE A 27 -12.69 -11.86 2.31
CA PHE A 27 -12.32 -12.61 1.11
C PHE A 27 -11.20 -11.94 0.31
N ASN A 28 -11.22 -10.61 0.20
CA ASN A 28 -10.14 -9.86 -0.46
C ASN A 28 -8.83 -9.94 0.33
N GLU A 29 -8.87 -9.79 1.66
CA GLU A 29 -7.68 -9.96 2.51
C GLU A 29 -7.10 -11.37 2.39
N TYR A 30 -7.96 -12.40 2.42
CA TYR A 30 -7.53 -13.79 2.27
C TYR A 30 -6.87 -14.05 0.91
N LYS A 31 -7.46 -13.54 -0.18
CA LYS A 31 -6.85 -13.65 -1.51
C LYS A 31 -5.50 -12.95 -1.57
N ALA A 32 -5.41 -11.73 -1.05
CA ALA A 32 -4.17 -10.95 -1.04
C ALA A 32 -3.06 -11.64 -0.22
N TYR A 33 -3.41 -12.26 0.91
CA TYR A 33 -2.48 -13.01 1.76
C TYR A 33 -1.79 -14.16 1.01
N ASN A 34 -2.53 -14.84 0.14
CA ASN A 34 -2.05 -16.02 -0.60
C ASN A 34 -1.28 -15.69 -1.88
N LEU A 35 -1.16 -14.41 -2.26
CA LEU A 35 -0.35 -14.03 -3.42
C LEU A 35 1.13 -14.23 -3.13
N PRO A 36 1.95 -14.55 -4.14
CA PRO A 36 3.40 -14.68 -3.98
C PRO A 36 4.00 -13.47 -3.29
N TYR A 37 3.68 -12.25 -3.71
CA TYR A 37 4.12 -10.97 -3.13
C TYR A 37 3.27 -10.47 -1.95
N GLY A 38 2.34 -11.29 -1.44
CA GLY A 38 1.56 -11.00 -0.23
C GLY A 38 2.38 -11.20 1.04
N LYS A 39 1.71 -11.33 2.19
CA LYS A 39 2.38 -11.58 3.49
C LYS A 39 3.29 -12.82 3.47
N LYS A 40 3.01 -13.81 2.62
CA LYS A 40 3.85 -14.99 2.40
C LYS A 40 5.28 -14.66 1.89
N ALA A 41 5.48 -13.57 1.13
CA ALA A 41 6.80 -13.16 0.67
C ALA A 41 7.55 -12.21 1.61
N ASN A 42 7.00 -11.85 2.77
CA ASN A 42 7.65 -10.85 3.63
C ASN A 42 9.11 -11.23 3.96
N GLU A 43 9.43 -12.50 4.17
CA GLU A 43 10.80 -12.95 4.45
C GLU A 43 11.75 -12.74 3.26
N ILE A 44 11.34 -13.16 2.05
CA ILE A 44 12.11 -12.99 0.81
C ILE A 44 12.28 -11.49 0.48
N ARG A 45 11.25 -10.69 0.74
CA ARG A 45 11.23 -9.26 0.45
C ARG A 45 12.14 -8.47 1.37
N THR A 46 12.22 -8.86 2.63
CA THR A 46 13.19 -8.29 3.57
C THR A 46 14.61 -8.54 3.08
N SER A 47 14.94 -9.74 2.58
CA SER A 47 16.27 -10.01 2.01
C SER A 47 16.54 -9.27 0.69
N ALA A 48 15.49 -8.96 -0.07
CA ALA A 48 15.58 -8.28 -1.36
C ALA A 48 15.52 -6.74 -1.28
N ASN A 49 15.50 -6.17 -0.08
CA ASN A 49 15.33 -4.73 0.15
C ASN A 49 14.05 -4.16 -0.50
N ILE A 50 13.00 -4.97 -0.55
CA ILE A 50 11.70 -4.57 -1.07
C ILE A 50 10.78 -4.21 0.10
N PRO A 51 10.15 -3.01 0.12
CA PRO A 51 9.24 -2.65 1.20
C PRO A 51 8.11 -3.68 1.38
N THR A 52 7.90 -4.09 2.63
CA THR A 52 6.87 -5.07 3.01
C THR A 52 5.52 -4.41 3.23
N ILE A 53 4.46 -5.20 3.08
CA ILE A 53 3.08 -4.76 3.39
C ILE A 53 2.98 -4.62 4.91
N LYS A 54 2.75 -3.40 5.40
CA LYS A 54 2.65 -3.11 6.83
C LYS A 54 1.30 -3.60 7.38
N SER A 55 1.26 -3.92 8.68
CA SER A 55 0.08 -4.47 9.37
C SER A 55 -1.18 -3.58 9.31
N PHE A 56 -1.02 -2.27 9.15
CA PHE A 56 -2.13 -1.31 9.04
C PHE A 56 -2.62 -1.10 7.60
N MET A 57 -2.15 -1.90 6.65
CA MET A 57 -2.59 -1.86 5.26
C MET A 57 -3.60 -2.97 4.99
N TYR A 58 -4.65 -2.64 4.25
CA TYR A 58 -5.64 -3.60 3.77
C TYR A 58 -5.63 -3.64 2.25
N SER A 59 -6.05 -4.76 1.69
CA SER A 59 -6.18 -4.98 0.26
C SER A 59 -7.38 -4.23 -0.31
N LYS A 60 -7.10 -3.26 -1.19
CA LYS A 60 -8.12 -2.47 -1.89
C LYS A 60 -8.54 -3.12 -3.20
N ASN A 61 -7.61 -3.73 -3.93
CA ASN A 61 -7.85 -4.37 -5.21
C ASN A 61 -6.98 -5.62 -5.31
N VAL A 62 -7.61 -6.79 -5.50
CA VAL A 62 -6.90 -8.06 -5.73
C VAL A 62 -7.18 -8.55 -7.16
N ASN A 63 -6.15 -9.06 -7.83
CA ASN A 63 -6.21 -9.71 -9.14
C ASN A 63 -6.75 -8.82 -10.28
N LYS A 64 -6.48 -7.50 -10.24
CA LYS A 64 -6.75 -6.65 -11.41
C LYS A 64 -5.63 -6.84 -12.44
N LYS A 65 -5.89 -7.68 -13.45
CA LYS A 65 -4.95 -8.06 -14.53
C LYS A 65 -4.12 -6.90 -15.11
N LEU A 66 -4.69 -5.70 -15.22
CA LEU A 66 -4.02 -4.52 -15.80
C LEU A 66 -3.39 -3.54 -14.81
N LEU A 67 -3.80 -3.56 -13.54
CA LEU A 67 -3.46 -2.50 -12.59
C LEU A 67 -2.68 -3.03 -11.38
N GLY A 68 -2.42 -4.33 -11.31
CA GLY A 68 -1.75 -4.98 -10.18
C GLY A 68 -2.64 -5.11 -8.95
N ASN A 69 -2.02 -5.50 -7.84
CA ASN A 69 -2.64 -5.68 -6.55
C ASN A 69 -2.31 -4.50 -5.66
N GLN A 70 -3.32 -3.92 -5.02
CA GLN A 70 -3.18 -2.68 -4.27
C GLN A 70 -3.49 -2.90 -2.80
N TRP A 71 -2.57 -2.44 -1.95
CA TRP A 71 -2.78 -2.27 -0.52
C TRP A 71 -2.80 -0.80 -0.18
N VAL A 72 -3.64 -0.43 0.77
CA VAL A 72 -3.74 0.95 1.26
C VAL A 72 -3.78 0.95 2.77
N SER A 73 -3.13 1.92 3.38
CA SER A 73 -3.20 2.16 4.81
C SER A 73 -4.62 2.55 5.22
N ILE A 74 -5.04 2.07 6.39
CA ILE A 74 -6.26 2.54 7.05
C ILE A 74 -6.16 4.04 7.37
N ARG A 75 -4.94 4.53 7.62
CA ARG A 75 -4.67 5.95 7.91
C ARG A 75 -4.19 6.68 6.65
N LYS A 76 -4.68 7.90 6.47
CA LYS A 76 -4.24 8.81 5.39
C LYS A 76 -3.05 9.68 5.79
N GLU A 77 -2.94 10.01 7.07
CA GLU A 77 -1.91 10.92 7.59
C GLU A 77 -1.03 10.20 8.63
N PRO A 78 0.30 10.42 8.60
CA PRO A 78 1.20 9.93 9.62
C PRO A 78 1.03 10.72 10.93
N LYS A 79 1.45 10.14 12.05
CA LYS A 79 1.72 10.89 13.28
C LYS A 79 2.98 11.75 13.12
N LYS A 80 3.18 12.74 13.99
CA LYS A 80 4.39 13.58 13.99
C LYS A 80 5.65 12.71 14.10
N GLY A 81 6.58 12.84 13.16
CA GLY A 81 7.81 12.03 13.09
C GLY A 81 7.63 10.59 12.61
N GLU A 82 6.40 10.13 12.33
CA GLU A 82 6.13 8.81 11.77
C GLU A 82 6.31 8.82 10.25
N VAL A 83 6.89 7.75 9.71
CA VAL A 83 6.84 7.43 8.27
C VAL A 83 5.75 6.40 8.06
N LEU A 84 4.66 6.81 7.40
CA LEU A 84 3.50 5.97 7.13
C LEU A 84 3.53 5.45 5.69
N HIS A 85 3.46 4.13 5.53
CA HIS A 85 3.27 3.50 4.23
C HIS A 85 1.80 3.63 3.79
N ILE A 86 1.50 4.57 2.89
CA ILE A 86 0.14 4.95 2.48
C ILE A 86 -0.48 3.95 1.53
N TRP A 87 0.24 3.53 0.50
CA TRP A 87 -0.25 2.55 -0.44
C TRP A 87 0.91 1.81 -1.09
N LYS A 88 0.61 0.59 -1.51
CA LYS A 88 1.49 -0.27 -2.28
C LYS A 88 0.76 -0.82 -3.49
N LEU A 89 1.46 -0.96 -4.61
CA LEU A 89 0.99 -1.61 -5.81
C LEU A 89 2.04 -2.65 -6.24
N ALA A 90 1.61 -3.89 -6.42
CA ALA A 90 2.42 -4.96 -6.98
C ALA A 90 1.86 -5.38 -8.33
N ILE A 91 2.62 -5.17 -9.40
CA ILE A 91 2.22 -5.47 -10.78
C ILE A 91 2.99 -6.71 -11.24
N PRO A 92 2.31 -7.85 -11.46
CA PRO A 92 2.97 -9.04 -11.98
C PRO A 92 3.33 -8.87 -13.46
N GLU A 93 4.32 -9.64 -13.91
CA GLU A 93 4.67 -9.77 -15.32
C GLU A 93 3.59 -10.51 -16.11
N ASP A 94 3.06 -11.59 -15.52
CA ASP A 94 2.18 -12.54 -16.17
C ASP A 94 1.19 -13.19 -15.17
N GLU A 95 0.48 -14.23 -15.62
CA GLU A 95 -0.48 -14.97 -14.81
C GLU A 95 0.18 -15.91 -13.77
N SER A 96 1.49 -16.16 -13.87
CA SER A 96 2.24 -16.95 -12.88
C SER A 96 2.43 -16.20 -11.56
N GLY A 97 2.28 -14.87 -11.60
CA GLY A 97 2.42 -14.01 -10.43
C GLY A 97 3.86 -13.55 -10.16
N THR A 98 4.77 -13.82 -11.09
CA THR A 98 6.13 -13.26 -11.10
C THR A 98 6.05 -11.73 -11.03
N LEU A 99 6.75 -11.14 -10.06
CA LEU A 99 6.68 -9.70 -9.81
C LEU A 99 7.57 -8.95 -10.81
N ARG A 100 7.02 -7.95 -11.49
CA ARG A 100 7.75 -7.11 -12.46
C ARG A 100 8.00 -5.71 -11.93
N GLU A 101 6.97 -5.09 -11.37
CA GLU A 101 7.02 -3.70 -10.94
C GLU A 101 6.31 -3.53 -9.61
N GLU A 102 6.93 -2.74 -8.73
CA GLU A 102 6.32 -2.28 -7.50
C GLU A 102 6.30 -0.77 -7.40
N LYS A 103 5.23 -0.27 -6.80
CA LYS A 103 5.12 1.13 -6.43
C LYS A 103 4.70 1.23 -4.99
N ASP A 104 5.36 2.09 -4.24
CA ASP A 104 5.08 2.31 -2.83
C ASP A 104 4.97 3.82 -2.59
N ALA A 105 4.09 4.22 -1.68
CA ALA A 105 4.01 5.60 -1.23
C ALA A 105 4.19 5.70 0.27
N PHE A 106 5.15 6.51 0.68
CA PHE A 106 5.42 6.81 2.08
C PHE A 106 5.11 8.28 2.35
N ARG A 107 4.53 8.58 3.51
CA ARG A 107 4.37 9.95 4.00
C ARG A 107 5.09 10.15 5.31
N LYS A 108 5.66 11.33 5.48
CA LYS A 108 6.25 11.78 6.74
C LYS A 108 5.76 13.20 7.04
N THR A 109 5.32 13.45 8.26
CA THR A 109 5.07 14.81 8.75
C THR A 109 6.25 15.26 9.59
N GLU A 110 6.93 16.29 9.09
CA GLU A 110 8.06 16.94 9.74
C GLU A 110 7.62 17.75 10.97
N GLU A 111 8.56 18.17 11.80
CA GLU A 111 8.25 18.85 13.06
C GLU A 111 7.53 20.19 12.87
N ASN A 112 7.80 20.86 11.75
CA ASN A 112 7.17 22.10 11.33
C ASN A 112 5.74 21.92 10.79
N GLY A 113 5.20 20.70 10.80
CA GLY A 113 3.85 20.38 10.36
C GLY A 113 3.71 20.13 8.85
N LYS A 114 4.79 20.25 8.08
CA LYS A 114 4.79 19.93 6.64
C LYS A 114 4.77 18.43 6.44
N THR A 115 3.91 17.96 5.53
CA THR A 115 3.84 16.55 5.15
C THR A 115 4.48 16.36 3.79
N PHE A 116 5.42 15.43 3.69
CA PHE A 116 6.03 15.02 2.42
C PHE A 116 5.57 13.62 2.05
N GLN A 117 5.40 13.38 0.74
CA GLN A 117 5.12 12.06 0.20
C GLN A 117 6.22 11.65 -0.78
N LEU A 118 6.78 10.46 -0.56
CA LEU A 118 7.72 9.79 -1.44
C LEU A 118 7.00 8.66 -2.17
N ASN A 119 6.89 8.75 -3.49
CA ASN A 119 6.40 7.66 -4.34
C ASN A 119 7.60 6.94 -4.94
N LEU A 120 7.88 5.74 -4.44
CA LEU A 120 8.93 4.85 -4.90
C LEU A 120 8.39 3.98 -6.05
N LYS A 121 9.20 3.75 -7.07
CA LYS A 121 8.97 2.75 -8.11
C LYS A 121 10.20 1.85 -8.19
N SER A 122 9.96 0.55 -8.14
CA SER A 122 10.98 -0.50 -8.23
C SER A 122 10.66 -1.42 -9.40
N ILE A 123 11.67 -1.75 -10.21
CA ILE A 123 11.62 -2.84 -11.19
C ILE A 123 12.26 -4.05 -10.53
N VAL A 124 11.59 -5.20 -10.63
CA VAL A 124 11.99 -6.45 -9.98
C VAL A 124 12.25 -7.50 -11.05
N GLU A 125 13.39 -8.18 -10.95
CA GLU A 125 13.74 -9.34 -11.76
C GLU A 125 14.28 -10.42 -10.81
N ASN A 126 13.73 -11.63 -10.88
CA ASN A 126 14.10 -12.75 -9.99
C ASN A 126 14.10 -12.36 -8.50
N ASP A 127 13.06 -11.66 -8.06
CA ASP A 127 12.90 -11.13 -6.70
C ASP A 127 13.98 -10.13 -6.25
N ILE A 128 14.78 -9.57 -7.16
CA ILE A 128 15.80 -8.55 -6.88
C ILE A 128 15.38 -7.21 -7.52
N ILE A 129 15.56 -6.11 -6.79
CA ILE A 129 15.37 -4.76 -7.36
C ILE A 129 16.51 -4.45 -8.31
N THR A 130 16.22 -4.37 -9.61
CA THR A 130 17.21 -4.02 -10.65
C THR A 130 17.26 -2.53 -10.93
N LYS A 131 16.14 -1.83 -10.73
CA LYS A 131 16.06 -0.38 -10.88
C LYS A 131 15.10 0.23 -9.87
N GLN A 132 15.49 1.37 -9.32
CA GLN A 132 14.67 2.10 -8.37
C GLN A 132 14.76 3.62 -8.60
N ASP A 133 13.62 4.27 -8.65
CA ASP A 133 13.48 5.72 -8.70
C ASP A 133 12.31 6.19 -7.85
N ALA A 134 12.28 7.48 -7.52
CA ALA A 134 11.20 8.03 -6.71
C ALA A 134 10.83 9.46 -7.11
N ILE A 135 9.62 9.86 -6.71
CA ILE A 135 9.14 11.24 -6.78
C ILE A 135 8.79 11.69 -5.36
N LEU A 136 9.43 12.76 -4.90
CA LEU A 136 9.17 13.41 -3.60
C LEU A 136 8.42 14.73 -3.80
N PHE A 137 7.42 15.01 -2.96
CA PHE A 137 6.67 16.27 -2.98
C PHE A 137 6.01 16.57 -1.62
N GLU A 138 5.74 17.85 -1.34
CA GLU A 138 4.96 18.31 -0.17
C GLU A 138 3.45 18.11 -0.42
N VAL A 139 2.66 17.74 0.59
CA VAL A 139 1.21 17.49 0.49
C VAL A 139 0.44 18.58 1.24
N PRO A 140 -0.63 19.16 0.65
CA PRO A 140 -1.10 18.96 -0.73
C PRO A 140 -0.15 19.64 -1.74
N SER A 141 0.09 18.99 -2.89
CA SER A 141 1.02 19.47 -3.93
C SER A 141 0.29 19.89 -5.20
N SER A 142 0.78 20.96 -5.85
CA SER A 142 0.67 21.12 -7.30
C SER A 142 1.74 20.26 -7.99
N ASN A 143 1.54 19.92 -9.27
CA ASN A 143 2.49 19.10 -10.04
C ASN A 143 3.90 19.72 -10.13
N ASP A 144 4.02 21.03 -9.93
CA ASP A 144 5.25 21.80 -10.13
C ASP A 144 6.31 21.58 -9.04
N ASN A 145 5.92 21.06 -7.86
CA ASN A 145 6.81 20.86 -6.72
C ASN A 145 7.31 19.40 -6.57
N ARG A 146 7.26 18.63 -7.66
CA ARG A 146 7.71 17.23 -7.68
C ARG A 146 9.19 17.15 -7.99
N LYS A 147 9.95 16.55 -7.08
CA LYS A 147 11.38 16.27 -7.26
C LYS A 147 11.56 14.80 -7.60
N GLU A 148 12.16 14.50 -8.75
CA GLU A 148 12.65 13.16 -9.03
C GLU A 148 13.93 12.89 -8.23
N ILE A 149 14.00 11.72 -7.59
CA ILE A 149 15.13 11.30 -6.75
C ILE A 149 15.58 9.91 -7.17
N ARG A 150 16.89 9.71 -7.33
CA ARG A 150 17.50 8.45 -7.79
C ARG A 150 18.86 8.22 -7.14
N GLY A 151 19.41 7.01 -7.29
CA GLY A 151 20.78 6.68 -6.88
C GLY A 151 21.02 6.93 -5.38
N THR A 152 22.18 7.50 -5.04
CA THR A 152 22.60 7.73 -3.65
C THR A 152 21.63 8.60 -2.86
N GLU A 153 21.06 9.65 -3.47
CA GLU A 153 20.10 10.52 -2.79
C GLU A 153 18.86 9.74 -2.34
N LEU A 154 18.37 8.83 -3.20
CA LEU A 154 17.25 7.97 -2.87
C LEU A 154 17.61 7.00 -1.74
N GLN A 155 18.80 6.38 -1.78
CA GLN A 155 19.25 5.45 -0.75
C GLN A 155 19.40 6.14 0.61
N THR A 156 19.94 7.36 0.64
CA THR A 156 20.01 8.18 1.86
C THR A 156 18.61 8.43 2.42
N LEU A 157 17.67 8.88 1.57
CA LEU A 157 16.31 9.16 2.01
C LEU A 157 15.58 7.91 2.53
N ILE A 158 15.74 6.78 1.84
CA ILE A 158 15.19 5.48 2.27
C ILE A 158 15.71 5.10 3.65
N SER A 159 17.01 5.30 3.90
CA SER A 159 17.66 5.01 5.17
C SER A 159 17.18 5.96 6.28
N GLU A 160 17.17 7.28 6.01
CA GLU A 160 16.71 8.30 6.97
C GLU A 160 15.25 8.09 7.39
N TRP A 161 14.40 7.74 6.42
CA TRP A 161 12.98 7.47 6.66
C TRP A 161 12.73 6.05 7.19
N LYS A 162 13.78 5.23 7.33
CA LYS A 162 13.70 3.84 7.79
C LYS A 162 12.63 3.04 7.01
N ILE A 163 12.55 3.29 5.69
CA ILE A 163 11.55 2.66 4.81
C ILE A 163 11.81 1.15 4.72
N LEU A 164 13.08 0.79 4.62
CA LEU A 164 13.54 -0.58 4.69
C LEU A 164 13.93 -0.88 6.14
N GLU A 165 13.29 -1.88 6.72
CA GLU A 165 13.69 -2.43 8.02
C GLU A 165 14.94 -3.29 7.80
N LEU A 166 16.09 -2.65 7.55
CA LEU A 166 17.38 -3.31 7.64
C LEU A 166 17.58 -3.67 9.12
N LYS A 167 17.72 -4.97 9.40
CA LYS A 167 18.14 -5.46 10.71
C LYS A 167 19.62 -5.20 10.93
#